data_AF-A0A6A6EXI2-F1
#
_entry.id   AF-A0A6A6EXI2-F1
#
_cell.length_a   1.000
_cell.length_b   1.000
_cell.length_c   1.000
_cell.angle_alpha   90.00
_cell.angle_beta   90.00
_cell.angle_gamma   90.00
#
_symmetry.space_group_name_H-M   'P 1'
#
loop_
_entity.id
_entity.type
_entity.pdbx_description
1 polymer ?
#
loop_
_entity_poly.entity_id
_entity_poly.type
_entity_poly.pdbx_seq_one_letter_code
_entity_poly.pdbx_strand_id
1 'polypeptide(L)'
;MKAHITILAALFSLAHSFPSNSFPVPTCGVEKCLFDGVFYGCRPIDLVCLCKKEQEVVDRYVGLIRPCLEGHVGCTDGAAAQYKQLLTDVCETFGRRVEI
;
A
#
# COMPACT_ATOMS: atom_id res chain seq x y z
N MET A 1 -50.17 -20.66 -5.46
CA MET A 1 -48.98 -21.53 -5.53
C MET A 1 -47.78 -20.65 -5.22
N LYS A 2 -47.08 -20.89 -4.10
CA LYS A 2 -46.13 -19.95 -3.50
C LYS A 2 -44.73 -20.56 -3.64
N ALA A 3 -43.90 -20.01 -4.52
CA ALA A 3 -42.53 -20.46 -4.73
C ALA A 3 -41.60 -19.53 -3.94
N HIS A 4 -41.00 -20.05 -2.87
CA HIS A 4 -39.93 -19.37 -2.14
C HIS A 4 -38.60 -19.87 -2.69
N ILE A 5 -37.92 -19.03 -3.46
CA ILE A 5 -36.57 -19.28 -3.96
C ILE A 5 -35.59 -18.76 -2.91
N THR A 6 -34.95 -19.66 -2.19
CA THR A 6 -33.90 -19.34 -1.22
C THR A 6 -32.55 -19.36 -1.94
N ILE A 7 -32.00 -18.20 -2.25
CA ILE A 7 -30.66 -18.07 -2.84
C ILE A 7 -29.65 -18.14 -1.68
N LEU A 8 -28.92 -19.26 -1.57
CA LEU A 8 -27.75 -19.35 -0.69
C LEU A 8 -26.64 -18.48 -1.29
N ALA A 9 -26.31 -17.37 -0.62
CA ALA A 9 -25.12 -16.58 -0.93
C ALA A 9 -23.87 -17.34 -0.44
N ALA A 10 -23.12 -17.93 -1.37
CA ALA A 10 -21.81 -18.50 -1.08
C ALA A 10 -20.81 -17.35 -0.86
N LEU A 11 -20.44 -17.12 0.40
CA LEU A 11 -19.35 -16.22 0.79
C LEU A 11 -18.02 -16.88 0.41
N PHE A 12 -17.53 -16.62 -0.81
CA PHE A 12 -16.17 -16.95 -1.20
C PHE A 12 -15.19 -16.00 -0.48
N SER A 13 -14.69 -16.41 0.68
CA SER A 13 -13.53 -15.78 1.30
C SER A 13 -12.28 -16.17 0.50
N LEU A 14 -11.90 -15.35 -0.48
CA LEU A 14 -10.59 -15.43 -1.13
C LEU A 14 -9.53 -14.99 -0.11
N ALA A 15 -9.05 -15.93 0.71
CA ALA A 15 -7.85 -15.76 1.51
C ALA A 15 -6.65 -15.72 0.55
N HIS A 16 -6.34 -14.54 0.02
CA HIS A 16 -5.10 -14.29 -0.72
C HIS A 16 -3.92 -14.49 0.23
N SER A 17 -3.32 -15.67 0.14
CA SER A 17 -2.09 -16.01 0.85
C SER A 17 -0.95 -15.31 0.12
N PHE A 18 -0.51 -14.16 0.63
CA PHE A 18 0.65 -13.46 0.06
C PHE A 18 1.90 -14.33 0.25
N PRO A 19 2.67 -14.63 -0.81
CA PRO A 19 3.90 -15.38 -0.69
C PRO A 19 4.89 -14.63 0.21
N SER A 20 5.39 -15.30 1.24
CA SER A 20 6.25 -14.74 2.30
C SER A 20 7.71 -14.52 1.89
N ASN A 21 8.03 -14.64 0.60
CA ASN A 21 9.36 -14.30 0.08
C ASN A 21 9.40 -12.79 -0.15
N SER A 22 9.66 -12.03 0.92
CA SER A 22 9.83 -10.59 0.83
C SER A 22 11.11 -10.29 0.02
N PHE A 23 10.97 -10.14 -1.29
CA PHE A 23 11.96 -9.39 -2.06
C PHE A 23 12.12 -8.03 -1.35
N PRO A 24 13.36 -7.59 -1.04
CA PRO A 24 13.58 -6.32 -0.38
C PRO A 24 12.97 -5.23 -1.26
N VAL A 25 11.87 -4.66 -0.77
CA VAL A 25 11.16 -3.60 -1.47
C VAL A 25 12.08 -2.38 -1.45
N PRO A 26 12.55 -1.89 -2.61
CA PRO A 26 13.38 -0.70 -2.64
C PRO A 26 12.50 0.49 -2.24
N THR A 27 12.67 1.01 -1.01
CA THR A 27 11.92 2.19 -0.55
C THR A 27 12.31 3.47 -1.29
N CYS A 28 13.28 3.41 -2.21
CA CYS A 28 13.66 4.55 -3.04
C CYS A 28 14.04 5.79 -2.24
N GLY A 29 14.67 5.60 -1.09
CA GLY A 29 15.11 6.70 -0.24
C GLY A 29 13.97 7.59 0.28
N VAL A 30 12.71 7.17 0.20
CA VAL A 30 11.55 7.98 0.63
C VAL A 30 11.60 8.36 2.10
N GLU A 31 12.36 7.63 2.94
CA GLU A 31 12.67 8.03 4.30
C GLU A 31 13.28 9.45 4.38
N LYS A 32 13.99 9.90 3.35
CA LYS A 32 14.57 11.26 3.29
C LYS A 32 13.50 12.34 3.08
N CYS A 33 12.32 11.98 2.57
CA CYS A 33 11.18 12.89 2.44
C CYS A 33 10.32 12.95 3.70
N LEU A 34 10.63 12.15 4.72
CA LEU A 34 9.91 12.12 5.98
C LEU A 34 10.73 12.78 7.07
N PHE A 35 10.05 13.49 7.96
CA PHE A 35 10.66 13.96 9.20
C PHE A 35 11.06 12.74 10.04
N ASP A 36 12.34 12.63 10.39
CA ASP A 36 12.96 11.48 11.11
C ASP A 36 12.86 10.11 10.41
N GLY A 37 12.55 10.06 9.10
CA GLY A 37 12.52 8.81 8.34
C GLY A 37 11.35 7.87 8.66
N VAL A 38 10.38 8.34 9.45
CA VAL A 38 9.18 7.59 9.86
C VAL A 38 7.92 8.44 9.65
N PHE A 39 6.79 7.78 9.48
CA PHE A 39 5.50 8.44 9.34
C PHE A 39 4.47 7.81 10.27
N TYR A 40 4.00 8.56 11.27
CA TYR A 40 3.05 8.07 12.28
C TYR A 40 3.48 6.75 12.95
N GLY A 41 4.79 6.62 13.23
CA GLY A 41 5.42 5.43 13.81
C GLY A 41 5.65 4.28 12.83
N CYS A 42 5.28 4.44 11.56
CA CYS A 42 5.51 3.45 10.51
C CYS A 42 6.77 3.78 9.72
N ARG A 43 7.57 2.75 9.41
CA ARG A 43 8.69 2.87 8.47
C ARG A 43 8.16 2.76 7.04
N PRO A 44 8.79 3.39 6.04
CA PRO A 44 8.37 3.25 4.63
C PRO A 44 8.29 1.82 4.11
N ILE A 45 9.15 0.93 4.60
CA ILE A 45 9.11 -0.48 4.22
C ILE A 45 7.93 -1.24 4.85
N ASP A 46 7.35 -0.72 5.94
CA ASP A 46 6.21 -1.32 6.65
C ASP A 46 4.89 -0.80 6.07
N LEU A 47 4.60 -1.26 4.85
CA LEU A 47 3.40 -0.88 4.10
C LEU A 47 2.12 -1.29 4.83
N VAL A 48 2.14 -2.39 5.59
CA VAL A 48 0.99 -2.82 6.40
C VAL A 48 0.69 -1.81 7.52
N CYS A 49 1.70 -1.31 8.21
CA CYS A 49 1.52 -0.25 9.21
C CYS A 49 0.93 1.02 8.60
N LEU A 50 1.45 1.43 7.43
CA LEU A 50 1.00 2.62 6.71
C LEU A 50 -0.45 2.49 6.23
N CYS A 51 -0.77 1.40 5.54
CA CYS A 51 -2.06 1.19 4.90
C CYS A 51 -3.21 0.88 5.89
N LYS A 52 -2.89 0.50 7.14
CA LYS A 52 -3.88 0.39 8.22
C LYS A 52 -4.38 1.75 8.74
N LYS A 53 -3.67 2.85 8.44
CA LYS A 53 -4.11 4.19 8.84
C LYS A 53 -5.36 4.61 8.07
N GLU A 54 -5.98 5.73 8.45
CA GLU A 54 -7.12 6.30 7.74
C GLU A 54 -6.71 6.85 6.37
N GLN A 55 -7.67 6.97 5.44
CA GLN A 55 -7.42 7.42 4.07
C GLN A 55 -6.66 8.76 4.03
N GLU A 56 -7.10 9.75 4.83
CA GLU A 56 -6.43 11.06 4.90
C GLU A 56 -4.96 10.96 5.31
N VAL A 57 -4.64 10.02 6.21
CA VAL A 57 -3.27 9.79 6.68
C VAL A 57 -2.43 9.12 5.59
N VAL A 58 -3.01 8.20 4.83
CA VAL A 58 -2.37 7.58 3.65
C VAL A 58 -2.14 8.62 2.55
N ASP A 59 -3.11 9.47 2.24
CA ASP A 59 -2.97 10.54 1.25
C ASP A 59 -1.86 11.52 1.63
N ARG A 60 -1.77 11.87 2.92
CA ARG A 60 -0.69 12.72 3.44
C ARG A 60 0.67 12.05 3.31
N TYR A 61 0.76 10.76 3.59
CA TYR A 61 1.99 9.99 3.38
C TYR A 61 2.43 10.05 1.92
N VAL A 62 1.52 9.73 1.00
CA VAL A 62 1.75 9.74 -0.45
C VAL A 62 2.21 11.12 -0.93
N GLY A 63 1.53 12.17 -0.49
CA GLY A 63 1.89 13.55 -0.83
C GLY A 63 3.30 13.94 -0.38
N LEU A 64 3.76 13.44 0.76
CA LEU A 64 5.12 13.70 1.26
C LEU A 64 6.19 12.94 0.49
N ILE A 65 5.94 11.68 0.13
CA ILE A 65 6.97 10.83 -0.51
C ILE A 65 7.02 10.98 -2.03
N ARG A 66 5.96 11.50 -2.66
CA ARG A 66 5.88 11.65 -4.13
C ARG A 66 7.09 12.39 -4.73
N PRO A 67 7.57 13.52 -4.17
CA PRO A 67 8.77 14.18 -4.70
C PRO A 67 10.04 13.31 -4.62
N CYS A 68 10.18 12.44 -3.62
CA CYS A 68 11.33 11.51 -3.54
C CYS A 68 11.27 10.42 -4.60
N LEU A 69 10.06 9.92 -4.89
CA LEU A 69 9.86 8.91 -5.93
C LEU A 69 10.05 9.49 -7.34
N GLU A 70 9.53 10.69 -7.61
CA GLU A 70 9.71 11.38 -8.89
C GLU A 70 11.15 11.87 -9.10
N GLY A 71 11.83 12.27 -8.03
CA GLY A 71 13.24 12.64 -8.05
C GLY A 71 14.20 11.45 -8.14
N HIS A 72 13.68 10.20 -8.17
CA HIS A 72 14.46 8.97 -8.23
C HIS A 72 15.58 8.92 -7.18
N VAL A 73 15.29 9.40 -5.97
CA VAL A 73 16.30 9.60 -4.92
C VAL A 73 16.78 8.26 -4.39
N GLY A 74 17.84 7.71 -4.99
CA GLY A 74 18.44 6.44 -4.54
C GLY A 74 17.74 5.19 -5.09
N CYS A 75 17.01 5.30 -6.21
CA CYS A 75 16.57 4.12 -6.95
C CYS A 75 16.39 4.39 -8.45
N THR A 76 16.24 3.32 -9.23
CA THR A 76 15.91 3.38 -10.66
C THR A 76 14.41 3.58 -10.88
N ASP A 77 14.00 4.02 -12.06
CA ASP A 77 12.59 4.19 -12.44
C ASP A 77 11.77 2.91 -12.21
N GLY A 78 12.35 1.75 -12.52
CA GLY A 78 11.71 0.45 -12.29
C GLY A 78 11.51 0.15 -10.80
N ALA A 79 12.47 0.50 -9.95
CA ALA A 79 12.34 0.34 -8.50
C ALA A 79 11.31 1.31 -7.92
N ALA A 80 11.24 2.55 -8.41
CA ALA A 80 10.22 3.51 -8.02
C ALA A 80 8.82 3.04 -8.42
N ALA A 81 8.67 2.54 -9.65
CA ALA A 81 7.41 1.98 -10.13
C ALA A 81 6.97 0.77 -9.30
N GLN A 82 7.90 -0.12 -8.95
CA GLN A 82 7.61 -1.28 -8.10
C GLN A 82 7.16 -0.86 -6.70
N TYR A 83 7.81 0.14 -6.09
CA TYR A 83 7.41 0.66 -4.79
C TYR A 83 6.00 1.26 -4.83
N LYS A 84 5.71 2.08 -5.85
CA LYS A 84 4.38 2.67 -6.08
C LYS A 84 3.32 1.58 -6.20
N GLN A 85 3.56 0.60 -7.06
CA GLN A 85 2.63 -0.51 -7.27
C GLN A 85 2.37 -1.27 -5.98
N LEU A 86 3.42 -1.63 -5.24
CA LEU A 86 3.26 -2.39 -4.00
C LEU A 86 2.52 -1.60 -2.92
N LEU A 87 2.81 -0.29 -2.79
CA LEU A 87 2.08 0.59 -1.88
C LEU A 87 0.58 0.60 -2.23
N THR A 88 0.24 0.73 -3.51
CA THR A 88 -1.14 0.66 -4.01
C THR A 88 -1.79 -0.69 -3.68
N ASP A 89 -1.19 -1.81 -4.10
CA ASP A 89 -1.75 -3.16 -3.93
C ASP A 89 -2.00 -3.50 -2.45
N VAL A 90 -1.04 -3.15 -1.57
CA VAL A 90 -1.18 -3.40 -0.14
C VAL A 90 -2.27 -2.51 0.45
N CYS A 91 -2.33 -1.23 0.08
CA CYS A 91 -3.34 -0.30 0.59
C CYS A 91 -4.76 -0.64 0.16
N GLU A 92 -4.94 -1.12 -1.08
CA GLU A 92 -6.24 -1.58 -1.57
C GLU A 92 -6.77 -2.78 -0.76
N THR A 93 -5.88 -3.66 -0.30
CA THR A 93 -6.25 -4.78 0.60
C THR A 93 -6.83 -4.30 1.93
N PHE A 94 -6.48 -3.08 2.37
CA PHE A 94 -7.04 -2.43 3.56
C PHE A 94 -8.18 -1.44 3.25
N GLY A 95 -8.68 -1.41 2.01
CA GLY A 95 -9.73 -0.50 1.56
C GLY A 95 -9.26 0.96 1.43
N ARG A 96 -7.96 1.18 1.18
CA ARG A 96 -7.36 2.50 0.95
C ARG A 96 -7.02 2.68 -0.52
N ARG A 97 -7.24 3.87 -1.05
CA ARG A 97 -6.79 4.25 -2.40
C ARG A 97 -5.47 4.98 -2.33
N VAL A 98 -4.62 4.82 -3.33
CA VAL A 98 -3.33 5.50 -3.45
C VAL A 98 -3.28 6.18 -4.80
N GLU A 99 -3.08 7.50 -4.82
CA GLU A 99 -2.90 8.30 -6.03
C GLU A 99 -1.46 8.84 -6.05
N ILE A 100 -0.56 8.14 -6.76
CA ILE A 100 0.89 8.36 -6.72
C ILE A 100 1.58 8.24 -8.08
#